data_AF-A0A4R9JRT2-F1
#
_entry.id   AF-A0A4R9JRT2-F1
#
_cell.length_a   1.000
_cell.length_b   1.000
_cell.length_c   1.000
_cell.angle_alpha   90.00
_cell.angle_beta   90.00
_cell.angle_gamma   90.00
#
_symmetry.space_group_name_H-M   'P 1'
#
loop_
_entity.id
_entity.type
_entity.pdbx_description
1 polymer ?
#
loop_
_entity_poly.entity_id
_entity_poly.type
_entity_poly.pdbx_seq_one_letter_code
_entity_poly.pdbx_strand_id
1 'polypeptide(L)' 'MLSLERMKDWEWEKKMGANFLYPFGKQSNIPNRDDDPIVCVSYLDAKAYCEFYQMRLPTEAERGYVA' A
#
# COMPACT_ATOMS: atom_id res chain seq x y z
N MET A 1 -1.35 32.42 -4.91
CA MET A 1 -2.09 31.25 -4.39
C MET A 1 -1.40 30.84 -3.11
N LEU A 2 -1.95 31.28 -1.98
CA LEU A 2 -1.30 31.21 -0.67
C LEU A 2 -1.39 29.78 -0.13
N SER A 3 -0.22 29.20 0.15
CA SER A 3 -0.04 28.07 1.05
C SER A 3 -0.53 28.49 2.44
N LEU A 4 -1.78 28.20 2.76
CA LEU A 4 -2.33 28.34 4.11
C LEU A 4 -1.75 27.24 5.01
N GLU A 5 -1.02 27.69 6.02
CA GLU A 5 -0.54 27.01 7.23
C GLU A 5 -0.46 25.48 7.22
N ARG A 6 0.78 24.95 7.12
CA ARG A 6 1.15 23.59 7.56
C ARG A 6 0.10 22.52 7.22
N MET A 7 -0.09 22.22 5.94
CA MET A 7 -0.92 21.08 5.54
C MET A 7 -0.37 19.81 6.19
N LYS A 8 -1.08 19.29 7.19
CA LYS A 8 -0.77 18.02 7.85
C LYS A 8 -1.23 16.82 7.01
N ASP A 9 -1.93 17.11 5.92
CA ASP A 9 -2.67 16.15 5.10
C ASP A 9 -1.76 15.19 4.30
N TRP A 10 -0.45 15.46 4.22
CA TRP A 10 0.55 14.61 3.57
C TRP A 10 1.54 13.97 4.58
N GLU A 11 1.38 14.23 5.89
CA GLU A 11 2.22 13.62 6.91
C GLU A 11 1.81 12.17 7.13
N TRP A 12 2.76 11.25 6.97
CA TRP A 12 2.55 9.84 7.28
C TRP A 12 2.54 9.62 8.79
N GLU A 13 1.42 9.15 9.33
CA GLU A 13 1.31 8.76 10.72
C GLU A 13 1.68 7.28 10.91
N LYS A 14 2.58 6.99 11.87
CA LYS A 14 2.87 5.61 12.26
C LYS A 14 1.72 5.06 13.10
N LYS A 15 0.81 4.31 12.47
CA LYS A 15 -0.34 3.72 13.14
C LYS A 15 -0.08 2.28 13.59
N MET A 16 -0.15 2.04 14.89
CA MET A 16 -0.02 0.68 15.43
C MET A 16 -1.21 -0.20 15.02
N GLY A 17 -0.92 -1.42 14.57
CA GLY A 17 -1.94 -2.38 14.15
C GLY A 17 -2.54 -2.13 12.77
N ALA A 18 -1.99 -1.20 11.99
CA ALA A 18 -2.25 -1.11 10.55
C ALA A 18 -1.54 -2.27 9.82
N ASN A 19 -2.27 -2.98 8.96
CA ASN A 19 -1.77 -4.08 8.14
C ASN A 19 -2.64 -4.24 6.88
N PHE A 20 -2.32 -5.18 5.99
CA PHE A 20 -3.06 -5.36 4.74
C PHE A 20 -4.56 -5.71 4.92
N LEU A 21 -4.96 -6.33 6.05
CA LEU A 21 -6.38 -6.58 6.38
C LEU A 21 -7.06 -5.36 6.99
N TYR A 22 -6.30 -4.52 7.69
CA TYR A 22 -6.77 -3.31 8.36
C TYR A 22 -5.84 -2.14 8.04
N PRO A 23 -5.86 -1.58 6.82
CA PRO A 23 -4.90 -0.54 6.39
C PRO A 23 -4.90 0.70 7.28
N PHE A 24 -6.05 1.00 7.88
CA PHE A 24 -6.24 2.15 8.76
C PHE A 24 -6.35 1.75 10.25
N GLY A 25 -5.94 0.52 10.59
CA GLY A 25 -5.96 -0.05 11.95
C GLY A 25 -7.25 -0.81 12.28
N LYS A 26 -7.20 -1.69 13.28
CA LYS A 26 -8.30 -2.62 13.64
C LYS A 26 -9.65 -1.96 13.98
N GLN A 27 -9.65 -0.67 14.33
CA GLN A 27 -10.86 0.10 14.64
C GLN A 27 -11.42 0.85 13.42
N SER A 28 -10.81 0.70 12.24
CA SER A 28 -11.30 1.33 11.02
C SER A 28 -12.51 0.56 10.48
N ASN A 29 -13.65 1.25 10.38
CA ASN A 29 -14.89 0.71 9.82
C ASN A 29 -14.96 0.87 8.30
N ILE A 30 -13.83 0.73 7.61
CA ILE A 30 -13.81 0.90 6.16
C ILE A 30 -14.23 -0.43 5.53
N PRO A 31 -15.30 -0.46 4.73
CA PRO A 31 -15.71 -1.67 4.03
C PRO A 31 -14.57 -2.08 3.11
N ASN A 32 -14.04 -3.29 3.32
CA ASN A 32 -13.05 -3.86 2.44
C ASN A 32 -13.71 -4.08 1.07
N ARG A 33 -13.10 -3.57 0.01
CA ARG A 33 -13.53 -3.81 -1.37
C ARG A 33 -12.63 -4.89 -1.93
N ASP A 34 -13.21 -6.02 -2.30
CA ASP A 34 -12.44 -7.18 -2.76
C ASP A 34 -11.60 -6.89 -4.03
N ASP A 35 -12.00 -5.88 -4.80
CA ASP A 35 -11.32 -5.45 -6.03
C ASP A 35 -10.26 -4.35 -5.82
N ASP A 36 -10.18 -3.75 -4.62
CA ASP A 36 -9.23 -2.68 -4.37
C ASP A 36 -7.80 -3.26 -4.17
N PRO A 37 -6.75 -2.54 -4.64
CA PRO A 37 -5.39 -2.99 -4.44
C PRO A 37 -5.04 -3.06 -2.96
N ILE A 38 -4.46 -4.19 -2.55
CA ILE A 38 -3.94 -4.36 -1.20
C ILE A 38 -2.79 -3.38 -0.92
N VAL A 39 -2.84 -2.77 0.26
CA VAL A 39 -1.84 -1.82 0.75
C VAL A 39 -1.18 -2.34 2.03
N CYS A 40 -0.22 -1.58 2.60
CA CYS A 40 0.53 -1.97 3.80
C CYS A 40 1.30 -3.29 3.64
N VAL A 41 1.78 -3.58 2.42
CA VAL A 41 2.60 -4.75 2.10
C VAL A 41 4.07 -4.36 1.96
N SER A 42 4.97 -5.16 2.53
CA SER A 42 6.41 -4.97 2.32
C SER A 42 6.86 -5.59 0.99
N TYR A 43 8.06 -5.24 0.55
CA TYR A 43 8.70 -5.89 -0.60
C TYR A 43 8.81 -7.42 -0.41
N LEU A 44 9.12 -7.88 0.81
CA LEU A 44 9.26 -9.30 1.10
C LEU A 44 7.91 -10.02 1.00
N ASP A 45 6.83 -9.39 1.48
CA ASP A 45 5.48 -9.94 1.37
C ASP A 45 5.05 -10.04 -0.11
N ALA A 46 5.30 -8.98 -0.89
CA ALA A 46 4.99 -8.96 -2.31
C ALA A 46 5.78 -10.03 -3.09
N LYS A 47 7.06 -10.20 -2.77
CA LYS A 47 7.90 -11.25 -3.37
C LYS A 47 7.40 -12.65 -3.02
N ALA A 48 7.10 -12.91 -1.74
CA ALA A 48 6.57 -14.19 -1.28
C ALA A 48 5.22 -14.52 -1.94
N TYR A 49 4.37 -13.52 -2.12
CA TYR A 49 3.10 -13.67 -2.85
C TYR A 49 3.32 -14.07 -4.31
N CYS A 50 4.22 -13.38 -5.03
CA CYS A 50 4.57 -13.76 -6.40
C CYS A 50 5.12 -15.18 -6.47
N GLU A 51 6.05 -15.55 -5.58
CA GLU A 51 6.65 -16.88 -5.54
C GLU A 51 5.62 -17.98 -5.26
N PHE A 52 4.65 -17.72 -4.36
CA PHE A 52 3.54 -18.64 -4.08
C PHE A 52 2.72 -18.96 -5.34
N TYR A 53 2.50 -17.97 -6.20
CA TYR A 53 1.84 -18.14 -7.50
C TYR A 53 2.78 -18.53 -8.64
N GLN A 54 4.04 -18.88 -8.36
CA GLN A 54 5.08 -19.16 -9.37
C GLN A 54 5.31 -18.00 -10.36
N MET A 55 5.05 -16.78 -9.90
CA MET A 55 5.29 -15.52 -10.61
C MET A 55 6.54 -14.83 -10.06
N ARG A 56 6.89 -13.66 -10.62
CA ARG A 56 7.96 -12.79 -10.11
C ARG A 56 7.52 -11.33 -10.10
N LEU A 57 8.17 -10.53 -9.27
CA LEU A 57 8.05 -9.07 -9.36
C LEU A 57 8.64 -8.57 -10.68
N PRO A 58 8.04 -7.52 -11.29
CA PRO A 58 8.61 -6.89 -12.47
C PRO A 58 9.93 -6.19 -12.13
N THR A 59 10.86 -6.18 -13.08
CA THR A 59 12.08 -5.36 -12.97
C THR A 59 11.73 -3.87 -13.14
N GLU A 60 12.59 -2.96 -12.67
CA GLU A 60 12.35 -1.52 -12.84
C GLU A 60 12.26 -1.12 -14.33
N ALA A 61 13.08 -1.73 -15.18
CA ALA A 61 13.04 -1.52 -16.63
C ALA A 61 11.72 -1.99 -17.26
N GLU A 62 11.17 -3.11 -16.80
CA GLU A 62 9.87 -3.59 -17.26
C GLU A 62 8.72 -2.71 -16.76
N ARG A 63 8.78 -2.20 -15.51
CA ARG A 63 7.74 -1.33 -14.95
C ARG A 63 7.46 -0.10 -15.82
N GLY A 64 8.49 0.52 -16.38
CA GLY A 64 8.33 1.73 -17.22
C GLY A 64 7.86 1.47 -18.65
N TYR A 65 7.97 0.23 -19.14
CA TYR A 65 7.57 -0.14 -20.51
C TYR A 65 6.09 -0.51 -20.63
N VAL A 66 5.47 -0.95 -19.53
CA VAL A 66 4.03 -1.32 -19.44
C VAL A 66 3.22 -0.34 -18.58
N ALA A 67 3.79 0.81 -18.20
CA ALA A 67 3.11 1.89 -17.48
C ALA A 67 2.23 2.74 -18.40
#